data_AF-A0A1V9VWS8-F1
#
_entry.id   AF-A0A1V9VWS8-F1
#
_cell.length_a   1.000
_cell.length_b   1.000
_cell.length_c   1.000
_cell.angle_alpha   90.00
_cell.angle_beta   90.00
_cell.angle_gamma   90.00
#
_symmetry.space_group_name_H-M   'P 1'
#
loop_
_entity.id
_entity.type
_entity.pdbx_description
1 polymer ?
#
loop_
_entity_poly.entity_id
_entity_poly.type
_entity_poly.pdbx_seq_one_letter_code
_entity_poly.pdbx_strand_id
1 'polypeptide(L)'
;MFCRYCGIEAKVNHAGVLEEANCNFCGGSLVDEDTGHPKLCTIQGDRFEFHKMMPNVFIEHVEQPVGVLETYHTFDLYLLLKEVRSMRSTTYYGMRVLNNASEVDDDFKDLAQEHGKDYEYWTRRKFVIENILLERQGYFPERITVKVLEFMADQIKKSMKQKMKISQTKQAVK
;
A
#
# COMPACT_ATOMS: atom_id res chain seq x y z
N MET A 1 27.51 3.58 4.89
CA MET A 1 26.10 3.14 4.78
C MET A 1 25.32 3.79 5.91
N PHE A 2 24.07 4.18 5.69
CA PHE A 2 23.29 4.99 6.64
C PHE A 2 21.96 4.32 6.99
N CYS A 3 21.51 4.53 8.23
CA CYS A 3 20.20 4.08 8.68
C CYS A 3 19.09 4.66 7.78
N ARG A 4 18.23 3.77 7.28
CA ARG A 4 17.09 4.10 6.40
C ARG A 4 16.04 5.05 6.99
N TYR A 5 16.02 5.21 8.31
CA TYR A 5 15.05 6.04 9.02
C TYR A 5 15.61 7.42 9.40
N CYS A 6 16.75 7.46 10.09
CA CYS A 6 17.30 8.69 10.65
C CYS A 6 18.56 9.22 9.94
N GLY A 7 19.13 8.44 9.01
CA GLY A 7 20.33 8.85 8.27
C GLY A 7 21.64 8.86 9.09
N ILE A 8 21.65 8.33 10.33
CA ILE A 8 22.90 8.12 11.07
C ILE A 8 23.73 7.03 10.39
N GLU A 9 25.06 7.14 10.49
CA GLU A 9 25.95 6.13 9.95
C GLU A 9 25.79 4.80 10.69
N ALA A 10 25.68 3.71 9.91
CA ALA A 10 25.65 2.36 10.45
C ALA A 10 27.08 1.87 10.68
N LYS A 11 27.38 1.41 11.90
CA LYS A 11 28.70 0.89 12.25
C LYS A 11 28.91 -0.49 11.62
N VAL A 12 30.05 -0.66 10.96
CA VAL A 12 30.47 -1.92 10.35
C VAL A 12 31.86 -2.28 10.88
N ASN A 13 32.08 -3.57 11.12
CA ASN A 13 33.37 -4.08 11.56
C ASN A 13 34.38 -4.13 10.40
N HIS A 14 35.62 -4.53 10.69
CA HIS A 14 36.70 -4.65 9.68
C HIS A 14 36.41 -5.63 8.54
N ALA A 15 35.47 -6.56 8.71
CA ALA A 15 35.01 -7.49 7.68
C ALA A 15 33.83 -6.94 6.85
N GLY A 16 33.41 -5.70 7.10
CA GLY A 16 32.27 -5.07 6.41
C GLY A 16 30.89 -5.55 6.89
N VAL A 17 30.83 -6.26 8.02
CA VAL A 17 29.58 -6.76 8.61
C VAL A 17 29.05 -5.73 9.61
N LEU A 18 27.74 -5.53 9.65
CA LEU A 18 27.08 -4.66 10.63
C LEU A 18 27.43 -5.10 12.06
N GLU A 19 27.88 -4.16 12.89
CA GLU A 19 28.16 -4.42 14.31
C GLU A 19 26.87 -4.69 15.10
N GLU A 20 25.76 -4.08 14.67
CA GLU A 20 24.46 -4.18 15.32
C GLU A 20 23.35 -4.35 14.29
N ALA A 21 22.35 -5.16 14.65
CA ALA A 21 21.16 -5.37 13.81
C ALA A 21 20.20 -4.17 13.83
N ASN A 22 20.27 -3.32 14.86
CA ASN A 22 19.37 -2.18 15.07
C ASN A 22 20.16 -0.88 15.13
N CYS A 23 19.52 0.22 14.73
CA CYS A 23 20.10 1.55 14.82
C CYS A 23 20.17 2.02 16.28
N ASN A 24 21.37 2.29 16.78
CA ASN A 24 21.61 2.87 18.10
C ASN A 24 20.86 4.17 18.41
N PHE A 25 20.47 4.94 17.40
CA PHE A 25 19.79 6.21 17.58
C PHE A 25 18.26 6.08 17.58
N CYS A 26 17.68 5.49 16.53
CA CYS A 26 16.22 5.42 16.37
C CYS A 26 15.60 4.06 16.67
N GLY A 27 16.42 3.04 17.01
CA GLY A 27 15.98 1.67 17.24
C GLY A 27 15.55 0.90 15.98
N GLY A 28 15.52 1.55 14.81
CA GLY A 28 15.07 0.91 13.57
C GLY A 28 15.98 -0.22 13.11
N SER A 29 15.38 -1.34 12.70
CA SER A 29 16.13 -2.48 12.15
C SER A 29 16.90 -2.11 10.88
N LEU A 30 18.20 -2.45 10.90
CA LEU A 30 19.19 -2.25 9.84
C LEU A 30 19.32 -3.47 8.94
N VAL A 31 18.66 -4.58 9.28
CA VAL A 31 18.64 -5.83 8.52
C VAL A 31 17.23 -6.14 8.07
N ASP A 32 17.13 -6.83 6.95
CA ASP A 32 15.88 -7.42 6.50
C ASP A 32 15.67 -8.75 7.24
N GLU A 33 14.51 -8.91 7.91
CA GLU A 33 14.27 -10.07 8.78
C GLU A 33 14.13 -11.37 7.99
N ASP A 34 13.63 -11.30 6.76
CA ASP A 34 13.40 -12.47 5.91
C ASP A 34 14.70 -12.96 5.27
N THR A 35 15.57 -12.03 4.83
CA THR A 35 16.78 -12.37 4.07
C THR A 35 18.07 -12.25 4.87
N GLY A 36 18.06 -11.56 6.02
CA GLY A 36 19.24 -11.23 6.81
C GLY A 36 20.15 -10.19 6.17
N HIS A 37 19.80 -9.65 4.99
CA HIS A 37 20.63 -8.69 4.27
C HIS A 37 20.52 -7.26 4.86
N PRO A 38 21.60 -6.45 4.81
CA PRO A 38 21.54 -5.06 5.26
C PRO A 38 20.54 -4.22 4.46
N LYS A 39 19.70 -3.47 5.16
CA LYS A 39 18.68 -2.58 4.62
C LYS A 39 19.01 -1.12 4.95
N LEU A 40 19.96 -0.56 4.19
CA LEU A 40 20.62 0.72 4.48
C LEU A 40 20.55 1.66 3.27
N CYS A 41 20.62 2.97 3.53
CA CYS A 41 20.84 3.97 2.49
C CYS A 41 22.33 4.06 2.13
N THR A 42 22.63 4.18 0.84
CA THR A 42 24.01 4.40 0.35
C THR A 42 24.46 5.84 0.53
N ILE A 43 23.54 6.79 0.38
CA ILE A 43 23.78 8.24 0.49
C ILE A 43 23.16 8.77 1.78
N GLN A 44 23.91 9.59 2.52
CA GLN A 44 23.44 10.17 3.77
C GLN A 44 22.24 11.09 3.54
N GLY A 45 21.18 10.87 4.32
CA GLY A 45 19.98 11.71 4.28
C GLY A 45 19.06 11.48 3.08
N ASP A 46 19.35 10.51 2.21
CA ASP A 46 18.41 10.07 1.18
C ASP A 46 17.26 9.25 1.77
N ARG A 47 16.12 9.22 1.06
CA ARG A 47 14.93 8.48 1.48
C ARG A 47 15.03 7.03 1.06
N PHE A 48 14.76 6.14 1.99
CA PHE A 48 14.65 4.72 1.71
C PHE A 48 13.27 4.39 1.14
N GLU A 49 13.24 3.56 0.10
CA GLU A 49 12.00 3.06 -0.51
C GLU A 49 11.58 1.77 0.20
N PHE A 50 10.64 1.87 1.15
CA PHE A 50 10.20 0.73 1.96
C PHE A 50 9.35 -0.28 1.19
N HIS A 51 8.44 0.23 0.37
CA HIS A 51 7.59 -0.56 -0.52
C HIS A 51 7.70 0.04 -1.92
N LYS A 52 7.99 -0.79 -2.91
CA LYS A 52 8.08 -0.33 -4.29
C LYS A 52 6.68 -0.17 -4.86
N MET A 53 6.42 0.97 -5.48
CA MET A 53 5.21 1.14 -6.29
C MET A 53 5.26 0.18 -7.48
N MET A 54 4.16 -0.52 -7.72
CA MET A 54 4.06 -1.38 -8.89
C MET A 54 3.95 -0.52 -10.16
N PRO A 55 4.58 -0.94 -11.28
CA PRO A 55 4.44 -0.23 -12.55
C PRO A 55 3.00 -0.24 -13.06
N ASN A 56 2.29 -1.35 -12.85
CA ASN A 56 0.91 -1.56 -13.26
C ASN A 56 0.15 -2.29 -12.15
N VAL A 57 -1.11 -1.88 -11.94
CA VAL A 57 -2.03 -2.47 -10.98
C VAL A 57 -3.24 -2.98 -11.75
N PHE A 58 -3.52 -4.27 -11.67
CA PHE A 58 -4.65 -4.90 -12.36
C PHE A 58 -5.66 -5.44 -11.34
N ILE A 59 -6.93 -5.57 -11.74
CA ILE A 59 -8.01 -5.99 -10.83
C ILE A 59 -7.78 -7.41 -10.29
N GLU A 60 -7.15 -8.28 -11.07
CA GLU A 60 -6.81 -9.66 -10.70
C GLU A 60 -5.85 -9.71 -9.50
N HIS A 61 -5.14 -8.63 -9.20
CA HIS A 61 -4.30 -8.58 -8.01
C HIS A 61 -5.11 -8.65 -6.71
N VAL A 62 -6.42 -8.32 -6.69
CA VAL A 62 -7.23 -8.50 -5.46
C VAL A 62 -7.37 -9.97 -5.08
N GLU A 63 -7.03 -10.88 -6.00
CA GLU A 63 -7.09 -12.31 -5.76
C GLU A 63 -5.92 -12.85 -4.96
N GLN A 64 -4.84 -12.08 -4.88
CA GLN A 64 -3.62 -12.44 -4.17
C GLN A 64 -3.88 -12.72 -2.68
N PRO A 65 -3.08 -13.61 -2.06
CA PRO A 65 -3.13 -13.85 -0.62
C PRO A 65 -2.90 -12.56 0.18
N VAL A 66 -3.51 -12.46 1.36
CA VAL A 66 -3.40 -11.28 2.24
C VAL A 66 -1.95 -10.90 2.51
N GLY A 67 -1.10 -11.88 2.85
CA GLY A 67 0.33 -11.63 3.08
C GLY A 67 1.09 -11.08 1.87
N VAL A 68 0.63 -11.33 0.64
CA VAL A 68 1.20 -10.70 -0.57
C VAL A 68 0.68 -9.27 -0.71
N LEU A 69 -0.61 -9.04 -0.50
CA LEU A 69 -1.21 -7.70 -0.54
C LEU A 69 -0.62 -6.76 0.53
N GLU A 70 -0.25 -7.31 1.68
CA GLU A 70 0.46 -6.60 2.76
C GLU A 70 1.85 -6.10 2.36
N THR A 71 2.43 -6.59 1.26
CA THR A 71 3.69 -6.06 0.72
C THR A 71 3.49 -4.93 -0.29
N TYR A 72 2.26 -4.70 -0.76
CA TYR A 72 2.00 -3.70 -1.80
C TYR A 72 2.17 -2.28 -1.24
N HIS A 73 2.58 -1.34 -2.07
CA HIS A 73 2.62 0.06 -1.65
C HIS A 73 1.18 0.55 -1.35
N THR A 74 0.99 1.41 -0.35
CA THR A 74 -0.36 1.91 0.05
C THR A 74 -1.09 2.59 -1.12
N PHE A 75 -0.35 3.25 -2.01
CA PHE A 75 -0.89 3.81 -3.25
C PHE A 75 -1.50 2.73 -4.16
N ASP A 76 -0.84 1.58 -4.30
CA ASP A 76 -1.32 0.49 -5.14
C ASP A 76 -2.58 -0.15 -4.54
N LEU A 77 -2.64 -0.25 -3.21
CA LEU A 77 -3.86 -0.65 -2.50
C LEU A 77 -5.03 0.32 -2.75
N TYR A 78 -4.78 1.63 -2.88
CA TYR A 78 -5.83 2.58 -3.25
C TYR A 78 -6.30 2.41 -4.69
N LEU A 79 -5.39 2.10 -5.62
CA LEU A 79 -5.76 1.77 -6.99
C LEU A 79 -6.65 0.53 -7.01
N LEU A 80 -6.26 -0.54 -6.32
CA LEU A 80 -7.08 -1.75 -6.20
C LEU A 80 -8.42 -1.49 -5.51
N LEU A 81 -8.44 -0.69 -4.44
CA LEU A 81 -9.67 -0.34 -3.74
C LEU A 81 -10.64 0.45 -4.64
N LYS A 82 -10.12 1.31 -5.51
CA LYS A 82 -10.96 2.00 -6.51
C LYS A 82 -11.57 0.99 -7.49
N GLU A 83 -10.78 0.09 -8.05
CA GLU A 83 -11.27 -0.87 -9.05
C GLU A 83 -12.24 -1.89 -8.45
N VAL A 84 -11.95 -2.45 -7.28
CA VAL A 84 -12.84 -3.41 -6.60
C VAL A 84 -14.19 -2.78 -6.22
N ARG A 85 -14.19 -1.49 -5.85
CA ARG A 85 -15.43 -0.73 -5.59
C ARG A 85 -16.25 -0.53 -6.87
N SER A 86 -15.57 -0.31 -7.99
CA SER A 86 -16.22 -0.24 -9.31
C SER A 86 -16.88 -1.58 -9.65
N MET A 87 -16.13 -2.68 -9.57
CA MET A 87 -16.65 -4.04 -9.83
C MET A 87 -17.82 -4.41 -8.93
N ARG A 88 -17.74 -4.12 -7.63
CA ARG A 88 -18.85 -4.34 -6.68
C ARG A 88 -20.09 -3.51 -7.04
N SER A 89 -19.90 -2.27 -7.48
CA SER A 89 -21.03 -1.39 -7.82
C SER A 89 -21.73 -1.85 -9.09
N THR A 90 -20.96 -2.27 -10.11
CA THR A 90 -21.47 -2.84 -11.35
C THR A 90 -22.24 -4.14 -11.10
N THR A 91 -21.67 -5.05 -10.30
CA THR A 91 -22.32 -6.33 -9.96
C THR A 91 -23.57 -6.14 -9.10
N TYR A 92 -23.57 -5.18 -8.17
CA TYR A 92 -24.78 -4.81 -7.42
C TYR A 92 -25.92 -4.33 -8.33
N TYR A 93 -25.59 -3.47 -9.31
CA TYR A 93 -26.59 -2.99 -10.27
C TYR A 93 -27.15 -4.15 -11.11
N GLY A 94 -26.28 -5.01 -11.65
CA GLY A 94 -26.69 -6.19 -12.41
C GLY A 94 -27.57 -7.14 -11.59
N MET A 95 -27.16 -7.46 -10.37
CA MET A 95 -27.94 -8.27 -9.43
C MET A 95 -29.33 -7.68 -9.19
N ARG A 96 -29.44 -6.37 -8.97
CA ARG A 96 -30.74 -5.72 -8.75
C ARG A 96 -31.66 -5.82 -9.97
N VAL A 97 -31.12 -5.62 -11.18
CA VAL A 97 -31.90 -5.74 -12.42
C VAL A 97 -32.41 -7.18 -12.60
N LEU A 98 -31.56 -8.17 -12.35
CA LEU A 98 -31.91 -9.58 -12.51
C LEU A 98 -32.87 -10.09 -11.46
N ASN A 99 -32.73 -9.64 -10.21
CA ASN A 99 -33.71 -9.96 -9.17
C ASN A 99 -35.11 -9.48 -9.58
N ASN A 100 -35.23 -8.24 -10.06
CA ASN A 100 -36.51 -7.72 -10.54
C ASN A 100 -37.05 -8.52 -11.75
N ALA A 101 -36.18 -8.96 -12.66
CA ALA A 101 -36.60 -9.80 -13.79
C ALA A 101 -37.08 -11.19 -13.34
N SER A 102 -36.41 -11.78 -12.34
CA SER A 102 -36.74 -13.10 -11.79
C SER A 102 -38.06 -13.16 -11.03
N GLU A 103 -38.59 -12.00 -10.60
CA GLU A 103 -39.94 -11.89 -10.02
C GLU A 103 -41.03 -11.96 -11.09
N VAL A 104 -40.68 -11.69 -12.34
CA VAL A 104 -41.61 -11.66 -13.50
C VAL A 104 -41.48 -12.94 -14.33
N ASP A 105 -40.27 -13.49 -14.44
CA ASP A 105 -39.95 -14.65 -15.27
C ASP A 105 -38.89 -15.53 -14.58
N ASP A 106 -39.27 -16.79 -14.35
CA ASP A 106 -38.48 -17.79 -13.64
C ASP A 106 -37.17 -18.16 -14.35
N ASP A 107 -37.08 -17.92 -15.67
CA ASP A 107 -35.88 -18.19 -16.46
C ASP A 107 -34.68 -17.33 -16.02
N PHE A 108 -34.92 -16.23 -15.29
CA PHE A 108 -33.86 -15.35 -14.76
C PHE A 108 -33.37 -15.72 -13.37
N LYS A 109 -33.96 -16.72 -12.69
CA LYS A 109 -33.58 -17.09 -11.31
C LYS A 109 -32.15 -17.56 -11.17
N ASP A 110 -31.69 -18.42 -12.07
CA ASP A 110 -30.32 -18.96 -12.05
C ASP A 110 -29.29 -17.84 -12.28
N LEU A 111 -29.57 -16.95 -13.24
CA LEU A 111 -28.73 -15.80 -13.55
C LEU A 111 -28.68 -14.80 -12.38
N ALA A 112 -29.82 -14.55 -11.72
CA ALA A 112 -29.88 -13.71 -10.52
C ALA A 112 -29.02 -14.29 -9.38
N GLN A 113 -29.05 -15.62 -9.19
CA GLN A 113 -28.24 -16.29 -8.18
C GLN A 113 -26.73 -16.20 -8.48
N GLU A 114 -26.32 -16.37 -9.73
CA GLU A 114 -24.92 -16.24 -10.16
C GLU A 114 -24.40 -14.82 -9.91
N HIS A 115 -25.14 -13.79 -10.33
CA HIS A 115 -24.78 -12.40 -10.09
C HIS A 115 -24.74 -12.03 -8.59
N GLY A 116 -25.56 -12.70 -7.76
CA GLY A 116 -25.48 -12.58 -6.30
C GLY A 116 -24.14 -13.07 -5.74
N LYS A 117 -23.60 -14.18 -6.26
CA LYS A 117 -22.28 -14.69 -5.88
C LYS A 117 -21.16 -13.74 -6.30
N ASP A 118 -21.25 -13.14 -7.47
CA ASP A 118 -20.27 -12.14 -7.92
C ASP A 118 -20.27 -10.90 -7.01
N TYR A 119 -21.46 -10.40 -6.65
CA TYR A 119 -21.56 -9.28 -5.71
C TYR A 119 -20.93 -9.62 -4.35
N GLU A 120 -21.21 -10.81 -3.82
CA GLU A 120 -20.59 -11.30 -2.58
C GLU A 120 -19.06 -11.37 -2.72
N TYR A 121 -18.57 -11.94 -3.83
CA TYR A 121 -17.15 -12.06 -4.13
C TYR A 121 -16.44 -10.71 -4.08
N TRP A 122 -16.92 -9.73 -4.84
CA TRP A 122 -16.32 -8.39 -4.86
C TRP A 122 -16.46 -7.67 -3.52
N THR A 123 -17.54 -7.92 -2.77
CA THR A 123 -17.72 -7.36 -1.43
C THR A 123 -16.66 -7.89 -0.46
N ARG A 124 -16.40 -9.20 -0.47
CA ARG A 124 -15.35 -9.83 0.36
C ARG A 124 -13.96 -9.33 -0.03
N ARG A 125 -13.65 -9.28 -1.33
CA ARG A 125 -12.36 -8.77 -1.84
C ARG A 125 -12.12 -7.31 -1.47
N LYS A 126 -13.16 -6.46 -1.58
CA LYS A 126 -13.11 -5.07 -1.09
C LYS A 126 -12.75 -5.01 0.39
N PHE A 127 -13.39 -5.85 1.20
CA PHE A 127 -13.21 -5.87 2.65
C PHE A 127 -11.77 -6.24 3.06
N VAL A 128 -11.13 -7.16 2.32
CA VAL A 128 -9.71 -7.50 2.53
C VAL A 128 -8.82 -6.26 2.40
N ILE A 129 -8.96 -5.50 1.30
CA ILE A 129 -8.14 -4.31 1.06
C ILE A 129 -8.44 -3.22 2.10
N GLU A 130 -9.71 -3.03 2.45
CA GLU A 130 -10.12 -2.07 3.49
C GLU A 130 -9.47 -2.39 4.84
N ASN A 131 -9.39 -3.67 5.24
CA ASN A 131 -8.75 -4.08 6.49
C ASN A 131 -7.23 -3.89 6.48
N ILE A 132 -6.54 -4.20 5.37
CA ILE A 132 -5.10 -3.94 5.25
C ILE A 132 -4.81 -2.43 5.39
N LEU A 133 -5.66 -1.58 4.82
CA LEU A 133 -5.52 -0.12 4.95
C LEU A 133 -5.81 0.35 6.39
N LEU A 134 -6.83 -0.20 7.05
CA LEU A 134 -7.10 0.08 8.46
C LEU A 134 -5.92 -0.29 9.36
N GLU A 135 -5.33 -1.46 9.15
CA GLU A 135 -4.17 -1.91 9.91
C GLU A 135 -2.97 -0.98 9.73
N ARG A 136 -2.70 -0.55 8.48
CA ARG A 136 -1.53 0.27 8.16
C ARG A 136 -1.60 1.72 8.65
N GLN A 137 -2.78 2.34 8.61
CA GLN A 137 -2.92 3.78 8.83
C GLN A 137 -4.18 4.20 9.60
N GLY A 138 -5.00 3.24 10.03
CA GLY A 138 -6.21 3.49 10.83
C GLY A 138 -7.42 4.01 10.05
N TYR A 139 -7.31 4.17 8.71
CA TYR A 139 -8.43 4.60 7.87
C TYR A 139 -8.29 4.09 6.43
N PHE A 140 -9.37 4.17 5.66
CA PHE A 140 -9.31 4.17 4.20
C PHE A 140 -10.20 5.30 3.66
N PRO A 141 -9.87 5.92 2.52
CA PRO A 141 -10.67 7.00 1.97
C PRO A 141 -12.06 6.50 1.53
N GLU A 142 -13.11 7.25 1.86
CA GLU A 142 -14.48 6.96 1.41
C GLU A 142 -14.59 7.07 -0.13
N ARG A 143 -13.92 8.06 -0.73
CA ARG A 143 -13.89 8.29 -2.17
C ARG A 143 -12.46 8.35 -2.70
N ILE A 144 -12.20 7.61 -3.78
CA ILE A 144 -10.91 7.58 -4.48
C ILE A 144 -11.15 8.06 -5.91
N THR A 145 -10.83 9.33 -6.17
CA THR A 145 -10.96 9.92 -7.51
C THR A 145 -9.62 9.88 -8.23
N VAL A 146 -9.66 9.96 -9.58
CA VAL A 146 -8.44 10.03 -10.40
C VAL A 146 -7.56 11.21 -9.97
N LYS A 147 -8.15 12.39 -9.73
CA LYS A 147 -7.42 13.58 -9.27
C LYS A 147 -6.71 13.38 -7.93
N VAL A 148 -7.33 12.65 -7.00
CA VAL A 148 -6.69 12.33 -5.70
C VAL A 148 -5.50 11.40 -5.90
N LEU A 149 -5.64 10.39 -6.77
CA LEU A 149 -4.55 9.46 -7.09
C LEU A 149 -3.38 10.17 -7.79
N GLU A 150 -3.66 11.03 -8.78
CA GLU A 150 -2.64 11.85 -9.45
C GLU A 150 -1.88 12.73 -8.46
N PHE A 151 -2.62 13.44 -7.61
CA PHE A 151 -2.03 14.27 -6.56
C PHE A 151 -1.13 13.45 -5.62
N MET A 152 -1.61 12.28 -5.17
CA MET A 152 -0.84 11.40 -4.30
C MET A 152 0.44 10.90 -4.96
N ALA A 153 0.37 10.44 -6.22
CA ALA A 153 1.54 10.00 -6.97
C ALA A 153 2.60 11.10 -7.07
N ASP A 154 2.17 12.35 -7.30
CA ASP A 154 3.06 13.50 -7.32
C ASP A 154 3.68 13.81 -5.95
N GLN A 155 2.91 13.71 -4.87
CA GLN A 155 3.44 13.87 -3.51
C GLN A 155 4.46 12.79 -3.19
N ILE A 156 4.20 11.53 -3.52
CA ILE A 156 5.14 10.42 -3.31
C ILE A 156 6.47 10.71 -4.03
N LYS A 157 6.42 11.08 -5.31
CA LYS A 157 7.62 11.44 -6.10
C LYS A 157 8.39 12.61 -5.49
N LYS A 158 7.69 13.64 -4.99
CA LYS A 158 8.31 14.80 -4.34
C LYS A 158 8.97 14.41 -3.02
N SER A 159 8.26 13.67 -2.17
CA SER A 159 8.75 13.20 -0.87
C SER A 159 9.97 12.30 -1.01
N MET A 160 9.98 11.38 -1.98
CA MET A 160 11.14 10.51 -2.23
C MET A 160 12.40 11.27 -2.65
N LYS A 161 12.25 12.42 -3.32
CA LYS A 161 13.37 13.29 -3.70
C LYS A 161 13.83 14.21 -2.56
N GLN A 162 13.06 14.34 -1.49
CA GLN A 162 13.37 15.27 -0.41
C GLN A 162 14.43 14.70 0.52
N LYS A 163 15.66 15.21 0.41
CA LYS A 163 16.76 14.87 1.32
C LYS A 163 16.55 15.43 2.72
N MET A 164 17.09 14.72 3.72
CA MET A 164 17.24 15.22 5.08
C MET A 164 18.12 16.48 5.09
N LYS A 165 17.72 17.49 5.87
CA LYS A 165 18.49 18.72 6.07
C LYS A 165 18.74 18.92 7.56
N ILE A 166 20.01 19.04 7.95
CA ILE A 166 20.42 19.37 9.31
C ILE A 166 21.11 20.74 9.25
N SER A 167 20.53 21.75 9.90
CA SER A 167 21.15 23.07 10.00
C SER A 167 22.28 23.03 11.02
N GLN A 168 23.50 23.35 10.60
CA GLN A 168 24.65 23.49 11.50
C GLN A 168 24.82 24.93 12.04
N THR A 169 24.02 25.88 11.57
CA THR A 169 24.08 27.27 12.02
C THR A 169 23.44 27.39 13.41
N LYS A 170 24.16 27.97 14.38
CA LYS A 170 23.59 28.35 15.69
C LYS A 170 22.31 29.15 15.43
N GLN A 171 21.17 28.65 15.89
CA GLN A 171 19.96 29.46 15.94
C GLN A 171 20.27 30.62 16.86
N ALA A 172 20.38 31.84 16.31
CA ALA A 172 20.43 33.03 17.12
C ALA A 172 19.07 33.12 17.83
N VAL A 173 19.07 32.79 19.13
CA VAL A 173 17.93 33.04 20.00
C VAL A 173 17.74 34.56 19.98
N LYS A 174 16.63 35.01 19.39
CA LYS A 174 16.18 36.40 19.51
C LYS A 174 15.48 36.58 20.85
#